data_AF-A0A495L8W4-F1
#
_entry.id   AF-A0A495L8W4-F1
#
_cell.length_a   1.000
_cell.length_b   1.000
_cell.length_c   1.000
_cell.angle_alpha   90.00
_cell.angle_beta   90.00
_cell.angle_gamma   90.00
#
_symmetry.space_group_name_H-M   'P 1'
#
loop_
_entity.id
_entity.type
_entity.pdbx_description
1 polymer ?
#
loop_
_entity_poly.entity_id
_entity_poly.type
_entity_poly.pdbx_seq_one_letter_code
_entity_poly.pdbx_strand_id
1 'polypeptide(L)'
;MYAPYQGAVSSATIEFPMRVNNADYDRLDEEELQRRSAINTDISAATIEATLSYVQDHRDELVGDQIEIFRRGAAGEEQVVPPEEWVPGFGPEDVWTTDFPRAYVIPVGGEQRSATAAARLVDFLIANDVRVERAGRAFTVEGAEYPAGSYVVDMHQPKRGMANVLLEDGRDISDDIGAMYDISGWSHGLLWGADVEAVQEEVAVSAKPVTVASPTGSVEEAGDGGWELRLDGGAEVAALNDLLASGTDVAWNGRGGVIVPAEADAAGLADRYGVTFRAAESGDPADAVVSGTPTVAIAGAADEVFTLDEMGFDLRPVSTWVLNAGFDWSGVDVLYVSSGLVYADLDAHARADLDAFLAEGGVVARGVTGARFNEQAGLLDATRRSARSDANGVVRVNEGEGVLAGTGGHAFVYGPGWFTDLGDGVAVEQSYAQESPLVAGHWRSDQNGAGGQSDAAGQASVVSGVAGQGGRWCCSAPNRSSATTPRASSGRSPRPCTGARRPRSASGPAGWRAAGAPIGRTRSAPSRGRGSGVRSGPRG
;
A
#
# COMPACT_ATOMS: atom_id res chain seq x y z
N MET A 1 -5.79 -12.93 1.59
CA MET A 1 -5.05 -14.22 1.39
C MET A 1 -4.43 -14.27 -0.02
N TYR A 2 -3.12 -14.52 -0.17
CA TYR A 2 -2.40 -14.41 -1.47
C TYR A 2 -2.08 -15.75 -2.15
N ALA A 3 -2.08 -16.86 -1.39
CA ALA A 3 -1.64 -18.17 -1.86
C ALA A 3 -2.45 -18.76 -3.04
N PRO A 4 -3.79 -18.58 -3.14
CA PRO A 4 -4.57 -19.09 -4.27
C PRO A 4 -4.10 -18.59 -5.63
N TYR A 5 -3.73 -17.32 -5.69
CA TYR A 5 -3.19 -16.70 -6.90
C TYR A 5 -1.82 -17.26 -7.31
N GLN A 6 -1.16 -17.96 -6.40
CA GLN A 6 0.10 -18.68 -6.60
C GLN A 6 -0.14 -20.19 -6.82
N GLY A 7 -1.38 -20.58 -7.09
CA GLY A 7 -1.78 -21.95 -7.42
C GLY A 7 -2.02 -22.85 -6.21
N ALA A 8 -2.18 -22.29 -5.01
CA ALA A 8 -2.63 -23.09 -3.88
C ALA A 8 -4.09 -23.53 -4.11
N VAL A 9 -4.28 -24.84 -4.26
CA VAL A 9 -5.59 -25.49 -4.52
C VAL A 9 -6.45 -25.63 -3.26
N SER A 10 -5.85 -25.47 -2.07
CA SER A 10 -6.54 -25.46 -0.79
C SER A 10 -6.04 -24.31 0.07
N SER A 11 -6.91 -23.34 0.35
CA SER A 11 -6.59 -22.24 1.24
C SER A 11 -7.82 -21.83 2.04
N ALA A 12 -8.21 -22.66 2.99
CA ALA A 12 -9.23 -22.31 3.96
C ALA A 12 -8.56 -21.66 5.17
N THR A 13 -9.17 -20.62 5.70
CA THR A 13 -8.88 -20.13 7.06
C THR A 13 -9.62 -21.03 8.03
N ILE A 14 -8.94 -21.48 9.08
CA ILE A 14 -9.60 -22.14 10.21
C ILE A 14 -9.79 -21.10 11.30
N GLU A 15 -11.05 -20.82 11.61
CA GLU A 15 -11.44 -19.97 12.73
C GLU A 15 -11.50 -20.81 14.01
N PHE A 16 -10.74 -20.40 15.03
CA PHE A 16 -10.75 -21.09 16.32
C PHE A 16 -12.03 -20.77 17.09
N PRO A 17 -12.73 -21.77 17.64
CA PRO A 17 -14.07 -21.57 18.17
C PRO A 17 -14.09 -20.84 19.52
N MET A 18 -12.98 -20.87 20.28
CA MET A 18 -12.93 -20.22 21.58
C MET A 18 -12.14 -18.92 21.51
N ARG A 19 -12.78 -17.82 21.88
CA ARG A 19 -12.09 -16.54 22.07
C ARG A 19 -11.19 -16.61 23.30
N VAL A 20 -9.91 -16.28 23.10
CA VAL A 20 -8.89 -16.08 24.15
C VAL A 20 -8.10 -14.82 23.80
N ASN A 21 -8.47 -13.69 24.38
CA ASN A 21 -7.83 -12.39 24.13
C ASN A 21 -7.65 -11.58 25.43
N ASN A 22 -6.98 -10.43 25.36
CA ASN A 22 -6.71 -9.57 26.53
C ASN A 22 -7.98 -9.24 27.35
N ALA A 23 -9.12 -9.08 26.69
CA ALA A 23 -10.38 -8.75 27.33
C ALA A 23 -10.97 -9.92 28.15
N ASP A 24 -10.58 -11.15 27.84
CA ASP A 24 -10.95 -12.36 28.56
C ASP A 24 -10.02 -12.65 29.75
N TYR A 25 -8.75 -12.22 29.69
CA TYR A 25 -7.80 -12.35 30.82
C TYR A 25 -8.28 -11.62 32.07
N ASP A 26 -8.97 -10.49 31.92
CA ASP A 26 -9.49 -9.70 33.04
C ASP A 26 -10.85 -10.19 33.56
N ARG A 27 -11.56 -11.04 32.79
CA ARG A 27 -12.97 -11.37 33.03
C ARG A 27 -13.25 -12.84 33.30
N LEU A 28 -12.37 -13.73 32.86
CA LEU A 28 -12.51 -15.16 33.04
C LEU A 28 -11.48 -15.64 34.06
N ASP A 29 -11.84 -16.67 34.82
CA ASP A 29 -10.88 -17.33 35.69
C ASP A 29 -9.84 -18.13 34.86
N GLU A 30 -8.74 -18.46 35.53
CA GLU A 30 -7.63 -19.17 34.93
C GLU A 30 -8.05 -20.54 34.37
N GLU A 31 -8.95 -21.25 35.04
CA GLU A 31 -9.41 -22.58 34.63
C GLU A 31 -10.21 -22.52 33.31
N GLU A 32 -11.10 -21.54 33.17
CA GLU A 32 -11.87 -21.29 31.95
C GLU A 32 -10.94 -20.92 30.78
N LEU A 33 -9.94 -20.05 31.02
CA LEU A 33 -8.95 -19.68 30.01
C LEU A 33 -8.11 -20.88 29.57
N GLN A 34 -7.65 -21.71 30.52
CA GLN A 34 -6.90 -22.93 30.22
C GLN A 34 -7.74 -23.92 29.42
N ARG A 35 -9.01 -24.14 29.78
CA ARG A 35 -9.92 -25.02 29.03
C ARG A 35 -10.14 -24.51 27.60
N ARG A 36 -10.37 -23.21 27.39
CA ARG A 36 -10.51 -22.63 26.04
C ARG A 36 -9.23 -22.78 25.22
N SER A 37 -8.08 -22.52 25.84
CA SER A 37 -6.79 -22.67 25.19
C SER A 37 -6.50 -24.13 24.82
N ALA A 38 -6.89 -25.09 25.67
CA ALA A 38 -6.78 -26.51 25.37
C ALA A 38 -7.63 -26.90 24.15
N ILE A 39 -8.90 -26.47 24.10
CA ILE A 39 -9.79 -26.72 22.96
C ILE A 39 -9.20 -26.15 21.65
N ASN A 40 -8.73 -24.91 21.67
CA ASN A 40 -8.10 -24.31 20.48
C ASN A 40 -6.82 -25.04 20.08
N THR A 41 -6.04 -25.53 21.04
CA THR A 41 -4.81 -26.30 20.80
C THR A 41 -5.13 -27.64 20.16
N ASP A 42 -6.13 -28.36 20.67
CA ASP A 42 -6.57 -29.65 20.12
C ASP A 42 -7.09 -29.50 18.69
N ILE A 43 -7.87 -28.44 18.42
CA ILE A 43 -8.35 -28.13 17.07
C ILE A 43 -7.19 -27.76 16.15
N SER A 44 -6.24 -26.93 16.62
CA SER A 44 -5.04 -26.58 15.85
C SER A 44 -4.24 -27.82 15.47
N ALA A 45 -4.01 -28.71 16.43
CA ALA A 45 -3.26 -29.95 16.22
C ALA A 45 -3.99 -30.85 15.22
N ALA A 46 -5.30 -31.09 15.43
CA ALA A 46 -6.11 -31.89 14.52
C ALA A 46 -6.12 -31.34 13.09
N THR A 47 -6.29 -30.02 12.92
CA THR A 47 -6.21 -29.37 11.61
C THR A 47 -4.86 -29.57 10.96
N ILE A 48 -3.76 -29.24 11.65
CA ILE A 48 -2.40 -29.32 11.08
C ILE A 48 -2.06 -30.77 10.70
N GLU A 49 -2.35 -31.72 11.59
CA GLU A 49 -2.10 -33.15 11.35
C GLU A 49 -2.93 -33.68 10.18
N ALA A 50 -4.22 -33.34 10.11
CA ALA A 50 -5.09 -33.73 9.00
C ALA A 50 -4.62 -33.13 7.68
N THR A 51 -4.28 -31.84 7.65
CA THR A 51 -3.76 -31.17 6.46
C THR A 51 -2.45 -31.80 5.99
N LEU A 52 -1.50 -32.04 6.89
CA LEU A 52 -0.21 -32.65 6.52
C LEU A 52 -0.38 -34.09 6.03
N SER A 53 -1.25 -34.87 6.68
CA SER A 53 -1.56 -36.24 6.25
C SER A 53 -2.21 -36.25 4.86
N TYR A 54 -3.18 -35.36 4.62
CA TYR A 54 -3.82 -35.23 3.32
C TYR A 54 -2.82 -34.84 2.23
N VAL A 55 -1.95 -33.85 2.49
CA VAL A 55 -0.89 -33.45 1.56
C VAL A 55 0.07 -34.60 1.27
N GLN A 56 0.40 -35.42 2.28
CA GLN A 56 1.28 -36.57 2.11
C GLN A 56 0.62 -37.66 1.23
N ASP A 57 -0.66 -37.92 1.43
CA ASP A 57 -1.40 -38.97 0.72
C ASP A 57 -1.83 -38.55 -0.70
N HIS A 58 -2.06 -37.25 -0.92
CA HIS A 58 -2.59 -36.68 -2.18
C HIS A 58 -1.61 -35.75 -2.92
N ARG A 59 -0.31 -35.83 -2.61
CA ARG A 59 0.70 -34.90 -3.15
C ARG A 59 0.64 -34.72 -4.67
N ASP A 60 0.58 -35.82 -5.42
CA ASP A 60 0.63 -35.76 -6.89
C ASP A 60 -0.66 -35.17 -7.48
N GLU A 61 -1.81 -35.44 -6.85
CA GLU A 61 -3.11 -34.84 -7.19
C GLU A 61 -3.10 -33.34 -6.95
N LEU A 62 -2.67 -32.89 -5.76
CA LEU A 62 -2.58 -31.47 -5.41
C LEU A 62 -1.66 -30.67 -6.36
N VAL A 63 -0.53 -31.27 -6.77
CA VAL A 63 0.37 -30.66 -7.77
C VAL A 63 -0.28 -30.67 -9.16
N GLY A 64 -0.97 -31.74 -9.53
CA GLY A 64 -1.74 -31.83 -10.77
C GLY A 64 -2.80 -30.73 -10.86
N ASP A 65 -3.56 -30.52 -9.80
CA ASP A 65 -4.59 -29.49 -9.71
C ASP A 65 -3.99 -28.08 -9.77
N GLN A 66 -2.85 -27.85 -9.11
CA GLN A 66 -2.12 -26.59 -9.22
C GLN A 66 -1.69 -26.31 -10.67
N ILE A 67 -1.17 -27.32 -11.37
CA ILE A 67 -0.82 -27.21 -12.79
C ILE A 67 -2.06 -26.94 -13.64
N GLU A 68 -3.18 -27.56 -13.33
CA GLU A 68 -4.43 -27.41 -14.07
C GLU A 68 -4.98 -25.97 -13.97
N ILE A 69 -4.91 -25.32 -12.80
CA ILE A 69 -5.27 -23.91 -12.65
C ILE A 69 -4.46 -23.04 -13.62
N PHE A 70 -3.15 -23.24 -13.68
CA PHE A 70 -2.26 -22.49 -14.56
C PHE A 70 -2.46 -22.81 -16.04
N ARG A 71 -2.72 -24.07 -16.37
CA ARG A 71 -3.01 -24.51 -17.75
C ARG A 71 -4.29 -23.86 -18.26
N ARG A 72 -5.36 -23.86 -17.46
CA ARG A 72 -6.64 -23.20 -17.80
C ARG A 72 -6.49 -21.70 -17.97
N GLY A 73 -5.74 -21.06 -17.07
CA GLY A 73 -5.38 -19.65 -17.19
C GLY A 73 -4.69 -19.35 -18.51
N ALA A 74 -3.66 -20.11 -18.87
CA ALA A 74 -2.94 -19.96 -20.14
C ALA A 74 -3.80 -20.22 -21.37
N ALA A 75 -4.81 -21.09 -21.27
CA ALA A 75 -5.72 -21.40 -22.37
C ALA A 75 -6.90 -20.40 -22.48
N GLY A 76 -7.08 -19.50 -21.51
CA GLY A 76 -8.23 -18.59 -21.50
C GLY A 76 -9.56 -19.29 -21.20
N GLU A 77 -9.55 -20.48 -20.57
CA GLU A 77 -10.77 -21.26 -20.32
C GLU A 77 -11.69 -20.58 -19.29
N GLU A 78 -12.99 -20.83 -19.36
CA GLU A 78 -13.94 -20.38 -18.33
C GLU A 78 -13.60 -20.97 -16.95
N GLN A 79 -14.00 -20.27 -15.89
CA GLN A 79 -13.86 -20.79 -14.53
C GLN A 79 -14.76 -22.01 -14.32
N VAL A 80 -14.25 -23.02 -13.61
CA VAL A 80 -15.03 -24.19 -13.24
C VAL A 80 -15.87 -23.84 -12.01
N VAL A 81 -17.18 -23.87 -12.16
CA VAL A 81 -18.11 -23.67 -11.05
C VAL A 81 -18.26 -24.98 -10.27
N PRO A 82 -17.93 -25.03 -8.97
CA PRO A 82 -18.16 -26.21 -8.16
C PRO A 82 -19.67 -26.46 -8.00
N PRO A 83 -20.11 -27.73 -7.91
CA PRO A 83 -21.51 -28.04 -7.66
C PRO A 83 -21.95 -27.56 -6.26
N GLU A 84 -23.25 -27.28 -6.10
CA GLU A 84 -23.85 -27.09 -4.78
C GLU A 84 -23.60 -28.32 -3.90
N GLU A 85 -23.43 -28.10 -2.59
CA GLU A 85 -23.14 -29.16 -1.61
C GLU A 85 -21.85 -29.96 -1.90
N TRP A 86 -20.88 -29.37 -2.59
CA TRP A 86 -19.58 -30.00 -2.88
C TRP A 86 -18.91 -30.58 -1.62
N VAL A 87 -19.02 -29.86 -0.50
CA VAL A 87 -18.74 -30.35 0.85
C VAL A 87 -19.89 -29.94 1.79
N PRO A 88 -20.08 -30.62 2.94
CA PRO A 88 -21.13 -30.24 3.89
C PRO A 88 -21.04 -28.76 4.29
N GLY A 89 -22.11 -28.01 4.05
CA GLY A 89 -22.17 -26.57 4.32
C GLY A 89 -21.73 -25.67 3.17
N PHE A 90 -21.30 -26.22 2.03
CA PHE A 90 -20.98 -25.45 0.82
C PHE A 90 -22.26 -25.08 0.05
N GLY A 91 -22.49 -23.79 -0.14
CA GLY A 91 -23.68 -23.25 -0.78
C GLY A 91 -23.38 -22.20 -1.88
N PRO A 92 -24.42 -21.64 -2.51
CA PRO A 92 -24.26 -20.58 -3.51
C PRO A 92 -23.47 -19.36 -3.01
N GLU A 93 -23.50 -19.08 -1.70
CA GLU A 93 -22.72 -18.03 -1.04
C GLU A 93 -21.18 -18.23 -1.11
N ASP A 94 -20.73 -19.46 -1.37
CA ASP A 94 -19.32 -19.83 -1.47
C ASP A 94 -18.80 -19.81 -2.91
N VAL A 95 -19.67 -19.58 -3.90
CA VAL A 95 -19.33 -19.60 -5.32
C VAL A 95 -19.04 -18.19 -5.81
N TRP A 96 -17.76 -17.88 -6.02
CA TRP A 96 -17.30 -16.59 -6.52
C TRP A 96 -16.63 -16.76 -7.89
N THR A 97 -17.25 -16.19 -8.92
CA THR A 97 -16.72 -16.15 -10.29
C THR A 97 -16.50 -14.72 -10.77
N THR A 98 -15.70 -14.57 -11.82
CA THR A 98 -15.47 -13.32 -12.52
C THR A 98 -15.31 -13.58 -14.02
N ASP A 99 -15.61 -12.57 -14.81
CA ASP A 99 -15.34 -12.57 -16.24
C ASP A 99 -14.00 -11.86 -16.48
N PHE A 100 -13.05 -12.59 -17.06
CA PHE A 100 -11.75 -12.01 -17.40
C PHE A 100 -11.86 -11.25 -18.74
N PRO A 101 -11.34 -10.02 -18.85
CA PRO A 101 -11.16 -9.40 -20.16
C PRO A 101 -10.15 -10.20 -20.97
N ARG A 102 -10.10 -9.98 -22.29
CA ARG A 102 -9.11 -10.63 -23.15
C ARG A 102 -7.71 -10.11 -22.84
N ALA A 103 -7.56 -8.82 -22.59
CA ALA A 103 -6.31 -8.22 -22.15
C ALA A 103 -6.56 -6.95 -21.31
N TYR A 104 -5.51 -6.51 -20.62
CA TYR A 104 -5.43 -5.13 -20.13
C TYR A 104 -4.35 -4.37 -20.91
N VAL A 105 -4.59 -3.08 -21.15
CA VAL A 105 -3.63 -2.14 -21.73
C VAL A 105 -3.27 -1.11 -20.67
N ILE A 106 -1.97 -0.88 -20.47
CA ILE A 106 -1.45 0.21 -19.63
C ILE A 106 -0.81 1.22 -20.59
N PRO A 107 -1.46 2.37 -20.87
CA PRO A 107 -0.95 3.36 -21.80
C PRO A 107 0.34 4.02 -21.28
N VAL A 108 1.06 4.68 -22.19
CA VAL A 108 2.24 5.50 -21.90
C VAL A 108 2.08 6.89 -22.51
N GLY A 109 2.90 7.85 -22.08
CA GLY A 109 2.87 9.21 -22.62
C GLY A 109 1.69 10.02 -22.06
N GLY A 110 1.13 10.94 -22.87
CA GLY A 110 0.11 11.88 -22.41
C GLY A 110 -1.23 11.26 -22.01
N GLU A 111 -1.49 10.01 -22.40
CA GLU A 111 -2.67 9.24 -22.00
C GLU A 111 -2.51 8.59 -20.62
N GLN A 112 -1.30 8.59 -20.07
CA GLN A 112 -1.00 8.01 -18.77
C GLN A 112 -0.84 9.13 -17.73
N ARG A 113 -1.72 9.13 -16.73
CA ARG A 113 -1.72 10.06 -15.62
C ARG A 113 -0.40 10.07 -14.86
N SER A 114 0.16 8.88 -14.60
CA SER A 114 1.43 8.75 -13.89
C SER A 114 2.29 7.66 -14.49
N ALA A 115 3.39 8.07 -15.14
CA ALA A 115 4.38 7.15 -15.67
C ALA A 115 5.04 6.33 -14.54
N THR A 116 5.37 6.97 -13.41
CA THR A 116 5.96 6.33 -12.22
C THR A 116 5.03 5.28 -11.62
N ALA A 117 3.73 5.58 -11.50
CA ALA A 117 2.72 4.61 -11.07
C ALA A 117 2.60 3.43 -12.03
N ALA A 118 2.55 3.71 -13.34
CA ALA A 118 2.43 2.67 -14.37
C ALA A 118 3.65 1.74 -14.37
N ALA A 119 4.87 2.28 -14.30
CA ALA A 119 6.08 1.46 -14.22
C ALA A 119 6.13 0.64 -12.94
N ARG A 120 5.78 1.24 -11.78
CA ARG A 120 5.68 0.52 -10.51
C ARG A 120 4.67 -0.62 -10.58
N LEU A 121 3.50 -0.39 -11.20
CA LEU A 121 2.49 -1.40 -11.42
C LEU A 121 3.00 -2.54 -12.32
N VAL A 122 3.66 -2.21 -13.43
CA VAL A 122 4.28 -3.19 -14.33
C VAL A 122 5.35 -4.02 -13.62
N ASP A 123 6.24 -3.39 -12.86
CA ASP A 123 7.24 -4.11 -12.07
C ASP A 123 6.60 -5.00 -11.01
N PHE A 124 5.49 -4.54 -10.40
CA PHE A 124 4.75 -5.35 -9.44
C PHE A 124 4.05 -6.55 -10.08
N LEU A 125 3.47 -6.39 -11.27
CA LEU A 125 2.93 -7.50 -12.06
C LEU A 125 4.03 -8.54 -12.34
N ILE A 126 5.18 -8.10 -12.84
CA ILE A 126 6.32 -8.96 -13.17
C ILE A 126 6.86 -9.65 -11.91
N ALA A 127 6.99 -8.94 -10.79
CA ALA A 127 7.43 -9.50 -9.52
C ALA A 127 6.49 -10.60 -8.99
N ASN A 128 5.24 -10.63 -9.46
CA ASN A 128 4.25 -11.65 -9.14
C ASN A 128 4.10 -12.70 -10.27
N ASP A 129 5.06 -12.76 -11.19
CA ASP A 129 5.13 -13.58 -12.41
C ASP A 129 3.95 -13.42 -13.37
N VAL A 130 3.32 -12.25 -13.38
CA VAL A 130 2.41 -11.87 -14.47
C VAL A 130 3.25 -11.49 -15.68
N ARG A 131 2.91 -12.07 -16.83
CA ARG A 131 3.53 -11.77 -18.12
C ARG A 131 2.98 -10.44 -18.62
N VAL A 132 3.89 -9.52 -18.89
CA VAL A 132 3.61 -8.21 -19.46
C VAL A 132 4.43 -8.09 -20.74
N GLU A 133 3.80 -7.61 -21.80
CA GLU A 133 4.47 -7.31 -23.06
C GLU A 133 4.45 -5.82 -23.34
N ARG A 134 5.43 -5.33 -24.10
CA ARG A 134 5.53 -3.92 -24.52
C ARG A 134 5.34 -3.82 -26.02
N ALA A 135 4.37 -3.02 -26.45
CA ALA A 135 4.08 -2.79 -27.86
C ALA A 135 5.27 -2.09 -28.55
N GLY A 136 5.76 -2.67 -29.65
CA GLY A 136 6.87 -2.09 -30.44
C GLY A 136 6.44 -0.99 -31.41
N ARG A 137 5.14 -0.79 -31.59
CA ARG A 137 4.52 0.22 -32.46
C ARG A 137 3.17 0.63 -31.87
N ALA A 138 2.64 1.77 -32.30
CA ALA A 138 1.28 2.16 -31.97
C ALA A 138 0.29 1.12 -32.51
N PHE A 139 -0.84 0.95 -31.83
CA PHE A 139 -1.90 0.02 -32.19
C PHE A 139 -3.27 0.57 -31.80
N THR A 140 -4.31 -0.03 -32.37
CA THR A 140 -5.70 0.30 -32.06
C THR A 140 -6.42 -0.97 -31.63
N VAL A 141 -7.20 -0.90 -30.57
CA VAL A 141 -8.11 -1.96 -30.13
C VAL A 141 -9.38 -1.30 -29.62
N GLU A 142 -10.54 -1.84 -29.99
CA GLU A 142 -11.87 -1.31 -29.59
C GLU A 142 -12.09 0.19 -29.90
N GLY A 143 -11.37 0.73 -30.89
CA GLY A 143 -11.48 2.12 -31.32
C GLY A 143 -10.60 3.11 -30.55
N ALA A 144 -9.87 2.67 -29.51
CA ALA A 144 -8.85 3.45 -28.83
C ALA A 144 -7.48 3.22 -29.47
N GLU A 145 -6.71 4.30 -29.68
CA GLU A 145 -5.33 4.26 -30.17
C GLU A 145 -4.38 4.31 -28.99
N TYR A 146 -3.35 3.46 -28.98
CA TYR A 146 -2.33 3.43 -27.95
C TYR A 146 -0.95 3.63 -28.57
N PRO A 147 -0.09 4.48 -27.99
CA PRO A 147 1.23 4.75 -28.54
C PRO A 147 2.18 3.56 -28.46
N ALA A 148 3.24 3.61 -29.28
CA ALA A 148 4.34 2.67 -29.17
C ALA A 148 4.95 2.73 -27.76
N GLY A 149 5.12 1.58 -27.13
CA GLY A 149 5.65 1.48 -25.78
C GLY A 149 4.59 1.23 -24.69
N SER A 150 3.29 1.31 -25.00
CA SER A 150 2.23 0.84 -24.10
C SER A 150 2.41 -0.63 -23.73
N TYR A 151 2.01 -0.98 -22.52
CA TYR A 151 2.10 -2.35 -22.03
C TYR A 151 0.79 -3.10 -22.27
N VAL A 152 0.89 -4.38 -22.59
CA VAL A 152 -0.23 -5.30 -22.81
C VAL A 152 -0.09 -6.47 -21.85
N VAL A 153 -1.14 -6.74 -21.10
CA VAL A 153 -1.25 -7.88 -20.19
C VAL A 153 -2.29 -8.82 -20.78
N ASP A 154 -1.82 -9.81 -21.54
CA ASP A 154 -2.67 -10.84 -22.14
C ASP A 154 -3.24 -11.75 -21.04
N MET A 155 -4.56 -11.85 -20.90
CA MET A 155 -5.19 -12.66 -19.83
C MET A 155 -5.21 -14.16 -20.12
N HIS A 156 -4.78 -14.59 -21.30
CA HIS A 156 -4.48 -15.99 -21.63
C HIS A 156 -3.08 -16.36 -21.12
N GLN A 157 -2.92 -16.30 -19.80
CA GLN A 157 -1.66 -16.59 -19.13
C GLN A 157 -1.89 -17.34 -17.81
N PRO A 158 -0.89 -18.12 -17.32
CA PRO A 158 -1.02 -18.92 -16.11
C PRO A 158 -1.56 -18.17 -14.90
N LYS A 159 -1.07 -16.95 -14.67
CA LYS A 159 -1.40 -16.13 -13.49
C LYS A 159 -2.45 -15.06 -13.76
N ARG A 160 -3.40 -15.32 -14.67
CA ARG A 160 -4.46 -14.35 -15.01
C ARG A 160 -5.29 -13.89 -13.81
N GLY A 161 -5.52 -14.75 -12.80
CA GLY A 161 -6.21 -14.34 -11.58
C GLY A 161 -5.44 -13.29 -10.78
N MET A 162 -4.10 -13.41 -10.72
CA MET A 162 -3.22 -12.41 -10.10
C MET A 162 -3.18 -11.12 -10.93
N ALA A 163 -3.14 -11.22 -12.26
CA ALA A 163 -3.23 -10.05 -13.12
C ALA A 163 -4.57 -9.31 -12.88
N ASN A 164 -5.68 -10.05 -12.86
CA ASN A 164 -7.02 -9.50 -12.70
C ASN A 164 -7.18 -8.74 -11.39
N VAL A 165 -6.88 -9.36 -10.24
CA VAL A 165 -7.08 -8.71 -8.93
C VAL A 165 -6.24 -7.43 -8.75
N LEU A 166 -5.14 -7.30 -9.49
CA LEU A 166 -4.29 -6.11 -9.46
C LEU A 166 -4.77 -5.03 -10.44
N LEU A 167 -5.38 -5.40 -11.56
CA LEU A 167 -5.70 -4.51 -12.68
C LEU A 167 -7.18 -4.13 -12.77
N GLU A 168 -8.07 -4.98 -12.29
CA GLU A 168 -9.51 -4.72 -12.30
C GLU A 168 -9.87 -3.63 -11.29
N ASP A 169 -10.90 -2.85 -11.62
CA ASP A 169 -11.50 -1.89 -10.70
C ASP A 169 -12.15 -2.56 -9.48
N GLY A 170 -12.52 -3.83 -9.62
CA GLY A 170 -13.25 -4.62 -8.63
C GLY A 170 -14.76 -4.38 -8.71
N ARG A 171 -15.48 -4.74 -7.65
CA ARG A 171 -16.94 -4.55 -7.56
C ARG A 171 -17.40 -4.27 -6.13
N ASP A 172 -18.53 -3.58 -6.00
CA ASP A 172 -19.23 -3.45 -4.74
C ASP A 172 -19.87 -4.81 -4.37
N ILE A 173 -19.45 -5.38 -3.24
CA ILE A 173 -19.96 -6.65 -2.70
C ILE A 173 -20.83 -6.41 -1.44
N SER A 174 -21.24 -5.16 -1.20
CA SER A 174 -22.00 -4.77 -0.01
C SER A 174 -23.29 -5.55 0.13
N ASP A 175 -23.99 -5.84 -0.96
CA ASP A 175 -25.26 -6.57 -0.93
C ASP A 175 -25.08 -8.09 -0.78
N ASP A 176 -23.93 -8.63 -1.20
CA ASP A 176 -23.67 -10.08 -1.23
C ASP A 176 -23.34 -10.65 0.15
N ILE A 177 -22.65 -9.86 0.99
CA ILE A 177 -22.13 -10.33 2.28
C ILE A 177 -22.50 -9.38 3.42
N GLY A 178 -22.76 -9.94 4.61
CA GLY A 178 -23.20 -9.16 5.77
C GLY A 178 -22.09 -8.38 6.49
N ALA A 179 -20.86 -8.88 6.41
CA ALA A 179 -19.67 -8.31 7.05
C ALA A 179 -18.40 -8.76 6.33
N MET A 180 -17.36 -7.94 6.38
CA MET A 180 -16.05 -8.26 5.81
C MET A 180 -14.96 -8.20 6.89
N TYR A 181 -14.15 -9.26 6.99
CA TYR A 181 -13.08 -9.32 7.99
C TYR A 181 -11.70 -8.90 7.45
N ASP A 182 -11.52 -8.83 6.12
CA ASP A 182 -10.26 -8.52 5.44
C ASP A 182 -10.46 -7.43 4.37
N ILE A 183 -9.40 -7.07 3.66
CA ILE A 183 -9.43 -6.13 2.53
C ILE A 183 -10.28 -6.70 1.38
N SER A 184 -11.28 -5.93 0.95
CA SER A 184 -12.26 -6.32 -0.08
C SER A 184 -12.09 -5.62 -1.44
N GLY A 185 -11.07 -4.76 -1.59
CA GLY A 185 -10.72 -4.14 -2.87
C GLY A 185 -9.22 -3.89 -2.96
N TRP A 186 -8.58 -4.26 -4.08
CA TRP A 186 -7.12 -4.20 -4.25
C TRP A 186 -6.69 -3.25 -5.37
N SER A 187 -7.35 -3.31 -6.53
CA SER A 187 -7.28 -2.42 -7.69
C SER A 187 -6.09 -1.46 -7.71
N HIS A 188 -4.90 -1.99 -8.02
CA HIS A 188 -3.65 -1.22 -7.95
C HIS A 188 -3.58 -0.16 -9.05
N GLY A 189 -4.24 -0.36 -10.20
CA GLY A 189 -4.40 0.70 -11.20
C GLY A 189 -5.00 1.96 -10.59
N LEU A 190 -6.18 1.82 -9.96
CA LEU A 190 -6.86 2.92 -9.29
C LEU A 190 -6.06 3.50 -8.11
N LEU A 191 -5.56 2.64 -7.22
CA LEU A 191 -4.93 3.08 -5.96
C LEU A 191 -3.52 3.65 -6.14
N TRP A 192 -2.79 3.22 -7.17
CA TRP A 192 -1.43 3.73 -7.45
C TRP A 192 -1.45 4.88 -8.45
N GLY A 193 -2.58 5.12 -9.12
CA GLY A 193 -2.74 6.23 -10.06
C GLY A 193 -2.28 5.91 -11.48
N ALA A 194 -2.13 4.62 -11.82
CA ALA A 194 -1.86 4.18 -13.18
C ALA A 194 -3.17 4.01 -13.95
N ASP A 195 -3.28 4.59 -15.14
CA ASP A 195 -4.39 4.28 -16.04
C ASP A 195 -4.22 2.86 -16.59
N VAL A 196 -5.30 2.09 -16.54
CA VAL A 196 -5.39 0.70 -16.96
C VAL A 196 -6.72 0.51 -17.67
N GLU A 197 -6.71 -0.09 -18.85
CA GLU A 197 -7.90 -0.28 -19.67
C GLU A 197 -8.11 -1.76 -19.96
N ALA A 198 -9.29 -2.27 -19.64
CA ALA A 198 -9.70 -3.63 -19.98
C ALA A 198 -10.23 -3.67 -21.42
N VAL A 199 -9.76 -4.61 -22.23
CA VAL A 199 -10.23 -4.84 -23.60
C VAL A 199 -10.73 -6.28 -23.75
N GLN A 200 -11.83 -6.44 -24.46
CA GLN A 200 -12.49 -7.71 -24.76
C GLN A 200 -11.96 -8.34 -26.06
N GLU A 201 -11.36 -7.54 -26.93
CA GLU A 201 -10.70 -7.99 -28.17
C GLU A 201 -9.23 -8.36 -27.98
N GLU A 202 -8.72 -9.23 -28.85
CA GLU A 202 -7.30 -9.57 -28.88
C GLU A 202 -6.47 -8.39 -29.38
N VAL A 203 -5.42 -8.04 -28.63
CA VAL A 203 -4.51 -6.95 -29.00
C VAL A 203 -3.49 -7.44 -30.04
N ALA A 204 -3.79 -7.24 -31.32
CA ALA A 204 -2.96 -7.67 -32.44
C ALA A 204 -1.76 -6.72 -32.69
N VAL A 205 -0.78 -6.70 -31.80
CA VAL A 205 0.44 -5.88 -31.92
C VAL A 205 1.72 -6.71 -31.78
N SER A 206 2.75 -6.34 -32.53
CA SER A 206 4.09 -6.89 -32.29
C SER A 206 4.61 -6.33 -30.97
N ALA A 207 4.66 -7.16 -29.94
CA ALA A 207 5.14 -6.79 -28.62
C ALA A 207 6.36 -7.62 -28.21
N LYS A 208 7.05 -7.20 -27.15
CA LYS A 208 8.18 -7.93 -26.54
C LYS A 208 7.94 -8.14 -25.05
N PRO A 209 8.28 -9.30 -24.48
CA PRO A 209 8.20 -9.52 -23.04
C PRO A 209 9.01 -8.48 -22.25
N VAL A 210 8.46 -8.06 -21.12
CA VAL A 210 9.05 -7.10 -20.19
C VAL A 210 9.54 -7.84 -18.95
N THR A 211 10.79 -7.60 -18.55
CA THR A 211 11.38 -8.14 -17.31
C THR A 211 11.63 -7.07 -16.25
N VAL A 212 11.59 -5.80 -16.68
CA VAL A 212 11.63 -4.61 -15.84
C VAL A 212 10.91 -3.51 -16.62
N ALA A 213 10.13 -2.69 -15.94
CA ALA A 213 9.47 -1.55 -16.54
C ALA A 213 10.49 -0.59 -17.20
N SER A 214 10.01 0.16 -18.19
CA SER A 214 10.83 1.20 -18.80
C SER A 214 11.13 2.29 -17.76
N PRO A 215 12.36 2.87 -17.74
CA PRO A 215 12.63 4.03 -16.92
C PRO A 215 11.63 5.13 -17.20
N THR A 216 11.14 5.76 -16.13
CA THR A 216 10.12 6.82 -16.20
C THR A 216 10.73 8.21 -16.02
N GLY A 217 11.95 8.27 -15.48
CA GLY A 217 12.64 9.51 -15.20
C GLY A 217 12.86 10.34 -16.46
N SER A 218 12.49 11.62 -16.39
CA SER A 218 12.71 12.55 -17.49
C SER A 218 12.95 13.96 -16.98
N VAL A 219 13.76 14.72 -17.72
CA VAL A 219 14.08 16.12 -17.42
C VAL A 219 13.95 16.90 -18.71
N GLU A 220 13.03 17.85 -18.74
CA GLU A 220 12.92 18.82 -19.82
C GLU A 220 14.03 19.87 -19.72
N GLU A 221 14.25 20.63 -20.81
CA GLU A 221 15.10 21.82 -20.72
C GLU A 221 14.53 22.75 -19.64
N ALA A 222 15.38 23.25 -18.75
CA ALA A 222 14.94 24.15 -17.68
C ALA A 222 14.28 25.39 -18.28
N GLY A 223 13.10 25.74 -17.76
CA GLY A 223 12.45 27.00 -18.10
C GLY A 223 13.09 28.16 -17.34
N ASP A 224 12.60 29.37 -17.59
CA ASP A 224 13.12 30.59 -16.92
C ASP A 224 12.93 30.55 -15.39
N GLY A 225 12.00 29.74 -14.88
CA GLY A 225 11.78 29.48 -13.45
C GLY A 225 12.49 28.24 -12.90
N GLY A 226 13.21 27.48 -13.73
CA GLY A 226 13.78 26.17 -13.37
C GLY A 226 12.88 25.02 -13.82
N TRP A 227 12.61 24.08 -12.91
CA TRP A 227 11.77 22.92 -13.18
C TRP A 227 10.57 22.82 -12.24
N GLU A 228 9.46 22.28 -12.73
CA GLU A 228 8.35 21.82 -11.90
C GLU A 228 8.52 20.32 -11.58
N LEU A 229 8.44 19.98 -10.29
CA LEU A 229 8.24 18.62 -9.80
C LEU A 229 6.85 18.51 -9.15
N ARG A 230 5.93 17.77 -9.78
CA ARG A 230 4.64 17.45 -9.17
C ARG A 230 4.80 16.39 -8.08
N LEU A 231 4.07 16.52 -6.98
CA LEU A 231 4.14 15.61 -5.82
C LEU A 231 2.95 14.64 -5.81
N ASP A 232 2.75 13.93 -6.92
CA ASP A 232 1.60 13.02 -7.11
C ASP A 232 1.81 11.64 -6.42
N GLY A 233 3.04 11.35 -5.94
CA GLY A 233 3.38 10.06 -5.37
C GLY A 233 4.59 10.07 -4.44
N GLY A 234 4.83 8.93 -3.80
CA GLY A 234 5.91 8.79 -2.81
C GLY A 234 7.32 8.91 -3.39
N ALA A 235 7.52 8.60 -4.68
CA ALA A 235 8.82 8.74 -5.33
C ALA A 235 9.17 10.22 -5.53
N GLU A 236 8.19 11.03 -5.88
CA GLU A 236 8.29 12.48 -6.04
C GLU A 236 8.52 13.16 -4.69
N VAL A 237 7.84 12.71 -3.62
CA VAL A 237 8.12 13.16 -2.24
C VAL A 237 9.52 12.77 -1.78
N ALA A 238 9.98 11.55 -2.10
CA ALA A 238 11.34 11.12 -1.76
C ALA A 238 12.41 11.93 -2.52
N ALA A 239 12.17 12.26 -3.80
CA ALA A 239 13.04 13.13 -4.58
C ALA A 239 13.09 14.56 -4.00
N LEU A 240 11.94 15.10 -3.55
CA LEU A 240 11.88 16.38 -2.84
C LEU A 240 12.70 16.34 -1.54
N ASN A 241 12.55 15.29 -0.72
CA ASN A 241 13.30 15.19 0.52
C ASN A 241 14.81 15.02 0.29
N ASP A 242 15.23 14.33 -0.78
CA ASP A 242 16.64 14.24 -1.19
C ASP A 242 17.19 15.62 -1.64
N LEU A 243 16.39 16.40 -2.38
CA LEU A 243 16.70 17.79 -2.73
C LEU A 243 16.91 18.65 -1.48
N LEU A 244 15.97 18.64 -0.55
CA LEU A 244 16.03 19.43 0.67
C LEU A 244 17.22 19.02 1.57
N ALA A 245 17.49 17.71 1.67
CA ALA A 245 18.64 17.18 2.40
C ALA A 245 19.99 17.59 1.79
N SER A 246 20.03 17.83 0.47
CA SER A 246 21.21 18.38 -0.22
C SER A 246 21.43 19.88 0.02
N GLY A 247 20.50 20.55 0.72
CA GLY A 247 20.52 22.01 0.93
C GLY A 247 19.95 22.80 -0.24
N THR A 248 19.22 22.16 -1.16
CA THR A 248 18.54 22.84 -2.26
C THR A 248 17.18 23.34 -1.78
N ASP A 249 17.01 24.66 -1.74
CA ASP A 249 15.72 25.28 -1.48
C ASP A 249 14.79 25.11 -2.70
N VAL A 250 13.52 24.86 -2.44
CA VAL A 250 12.48 24.79 -3.48
C VAL A 250 11.35 25.77 -3.17
N ALA A 251 10.51 26.11 -4.14
CA ALA A 251 9.33 26.93 -3.91
C ALA A 251 8.04 26.12 -4.08
N TRP A 252 7.13 26.20 -3.12
CA TRP A 252 5.79 25.63 -3.27
C TRP A 252 5.02 26.36 -4.38
N ASN A 253 4.43 25.62 -5.31
CA ASN A 253 3.72 26.20 -6.46
C ASN A 253 2.19 26.37 -6.27
N GLY A 254 1.67 26.00 -5.10
CA GLY A 254 0.24 26.07 -4.77
C GLY A 254 -0.67 25.13 -5.57
N ARG A 255 -0.10 24.22 -6.39
CA ARG A 255 -0.82 23.33 -7.32
C ARG A 255 -0.36 21.87 -7.23
N GLY A 256 0.09 21.47 -6.05
CA GLY A 256 0.52 20.10 -5.78
C GLY A 256 1.91 19.77 -6.30
N GLY A 257 2.75 20.76 -6.58
CA GLY A 257 4.15 20.60 -6.92
C GLY A 257 5.08 21.66 -6.32
N VAL A 258 6.37 21.50 -6.58
CA VAL A 258 7.41 22.47 -6.22
C VAL A 258 8.15 22.94 -7.45
N ILE A 259 8.61 24.18 -7.42
CA ILE A 259 9.56 24.74 -8.36
C ILE A 259 10.97 24.48 -7.82
N VAL A 260 11.76 23.78 -8.63
CA VAL A 260 13.12 23.34 -8.35
C VAL A 260 14.09 24.20 -9.15
N PRO A 261 15.13 24.80 -8.52
CA PRO A 261 16.10 25.64 -9.20
C PRO A 261 16.83 24.91 -10.34
N ALA A 262 17.18 25.64 -11.40
CA ALA A 262 17.86 25.09 -12.58
C ALA A 262 19.28 24.53 -12.27
N GLU A 263 19.84 24.88 -11.12
CA GLU A 263 21.14 24.40 -10.63
C GLU A 263 21.06 23.04 -9.93
N ALA A 264 19.86 22.55 -9.61
CA ALA A 264 19.66 21.27 -8.96
C ALA A 264 20.06 20.08 -9.85
N ASP A 265 20.44 18.95 -9.25
CA ASP A 265 20.72 17.70 -9.97
C ASP A 265 19.42 16.97 -10.37
N ALA A 266 18.58 17.63 -11.16
CA ALA A 266 17.32 17.05 -11.65
C ALA A 266 17.55 15.74 -12.42
N ALA A 267 18.65 15.65 -13.17
CA ALA A 267 18.98 14.44 -13.93
C ALA A 267 19.30 13.24 -13.03
N GLY A 268 20.12 13.43 -11.99
CA GLY A 268 20.42 12.39 -11.01
C GLY A 268 19.18 11.93 -10.24
N LEU A 269 18.30 12.87 -9.88
CA LEU A 269 17.05 12.57 -9.18
C LEU A 269 16.04 11.84 -10.07
N ALA A 270 15.89 12.27 -11.33
CA ALA A 270 15.05 11.60 -12.32
C ALA A 270 15.51 10.16 -12.55
N ASP A 271 16.82 9.91 -12.66
CA ASP A 271 17.37 8.56 -12.82
C ASP A 271 17.14 7.69 -11.57
N ARG A 272 17.40 8.26 -10.38
CA ARG A 272 17.31 7.53 -9.10
C ARG A 272 15.89 7.19 -8.69
N TYR A 273 14.96 8.13 -8.84
CA TYR A 273 13.58 8.01 -8.37
C TYR A 273 12.57 7.75 -9.49
N GLY A 274 12.99 7.87 -10.76
CA GLY A 274 12.10 7.72 -11.92
C GLY A 274 11.15 8.90 -12.12
N VAL A 275 11.39 10.04 -11.49
CA VAL A 275 10.48 11.21 -11.48
C VAL A 275 10.69 12.12 -12.69
N THR A 276 9.67 12.92 -13.01
CA THR A 276 9.69 13.84 -14.15
C THR A 276 9.82 15.29 -13.69
N PHE A 277 10.77 16.00 -14.27
CA PHE A 277 10.95 17.45 -14.13
C PHE A 277 10.53 18.14 -15.43
N ARG A 278 9.49 18.98 -15.35
CA ARG A 278 8.99 19.79 -16.48
C ARG A 278 9.56 21.19 -16.44
N ALA A 279 9.61 21.89 -17.57
CA ALA A 279 10.02 23.30 -17.58
C ALA A 279 9.03 24.17 -16.77
N ALA A 280 9.54 25.00 -15.85
CA ALA A 280 8.75 25.99 -15.11
C ALA A 280 8.90 27.39 -15.73
N GLU A 281 7.82 28.17 -15.84
CA GLU A 281 7.85 29.51 -16.42
C GLU A 281 8.17 30.59 -15.37
N SER A 282 8.82 31.68 -15.80
CA SER A 282 9.08 32.84 -14.92
C SER A 282 7.76 33.53 -14.57
N GLY A 283 7.19 33.21 -13.41
CA GLY A 283 5.89 33.70 -12.97
C GLY A 283 4.97 32.62 -12.39
N ASP A 284 5.37 31.36 -12.44
CA ASP A 284 4.70 30.32 -11.64
C ASP A 284 4.70 30.73 -10.16
N PRO A 285 3.58 30.50 -9.42
CA PRO A 285 3.50 30.87 -8.01
C PRO A 285 4.68 30.27 -7.26
N ALA A 286 5.40 31.10 -6.53
CA ALA A 286 6.41 30.68 -5.56
C ALA A 286 5.91 31.17 -4.20
N ASP A 287 4.89 30.49 -3.69
CA ASP A 287 4.10 30.98 -2.55
C ASP A 287 4.90 30.93 -1.24
N ALA A 288 5.73 29.90 -1.09
CA ALA A 288 6.61 29.73 0.07
C ALA A 288 7.90 29.00 -0.32
N VAL A 289 9.04 29.53 0.11
CA VAL A 289 10.31 28.80 0.06
C VAL A 289 10.29 27.71 1.11
N VAL A 290 10.61 26.48 0.70
CA VAL A 290 10.77 25.32 1.55
C VAL A 290 12.27 25.01 1.63
N SER A 291 12.79 25.00 2.85
CA SER A 291 14.20 24.79 3.14
C SER A 291 14.37 23.70 4.18
N GLY A 292 15.28 22.75 3.92
CA GLY A 292 15.56 21.63 4.82
C GLY A 292 14.44 20.59 4.88
N THR A 293 14.81 19.35 5.22
CA THR A 293 13.84 18.26 5.38
C THR A 293 13.03 18.47 6.67
N PRO A 294 11.69 18.42 6.61
CA PRO A 294 10.87 18.62 7.79
C PRO A 294 11.05 17.47 8.80
N THR A 295 11.19 17.85 10.07
CA THR A 295 11.24 16.92 11.20
C THR A 295 9.83 16.64 11.71
N VAL A 296 9.45 15.36 11.72
CA VAL A 296 8.10 14.91 12.09
C VAL A 296 8.13 14.14 13.41
N ALA A 297 7.52 14.70 14.45
CA ALA A 297 7.15 13.92 15.62
C ALA A 297 5.96 13.02 15.27
N ILE A 298 6.11 11.69 15.34
CA ILE A 298 5.11 10.76 14.82
C ILE A 298 4.54 9.82 15.90
N ALA A 299 3.25 9.96 16.17
CA ALA A 299 2.41 9.00 16.87
C ALA A 299 1.64 8.17 15.82
N GLY A 300 2.36 7.27 15.14
CA GLY A 300 1.92 6.58 13.93
C GLY A 300 1.84 5.06 14.05
N ALA A 301 0.99 4.42 13.25
CA ALA A 301 1.01 2.98 13.08
C ALA A 301 2.31 2.55 12.36
N ALA A 302 2.75 1.30 12.57
CA ALA A 302 4.05 0.85 12.09
C ALA A 302 4.24 0.96 10.56
N ASP A 303 3.17 0.75 9.80
CA ASP A 303 3.14 0.89 8.34
C ASP A 303 3.27 2.36 7.90
N GLU A 304 2.69 3.30 8.64
CA GLU A 304 2.82 4.74 8.37
C GLU A 304 4.23 5.24 8.67
N VAL A 305 4.80 4.82 9.82
CA VAL A 305 6.18 5.15 10.17
C VAL A 305 7.13 4.63 9.11
N PHE A 306 6.98 3.36 8.69
CA PHE A 306 7.80 2.79 7.61
C PHE A 306 7.63 3.55 6.29
N THR A 307 6.40 3.90 5.92
CA THR A 307 6.13 4.58 4.64
C THR A 307 6.74 5.99 4.61
N LEU A 308 6.62 6.76 5.70
CA LEU A 308 7.21 8.10 5.78
C LEU A 308 8.75 8.05 5.84
N ASP A 309 9.32 7.04 6.50
CA ASP A 309 10.77 6.80 6.52
C ASP A 309 11.30 6.50 5.10
N GLU A 310 10.62 5.65 4.34
CA GLU A 310 10.95 5.36 2.93
C GLU A 310 10.81 6.58 2.02
N MET A 311 9.94 7.54 2.37
CA MET A 311 9.83 8.84 1.70
C MET A 311 10.91 9.84 2.13
N GLY A 312 11.79 9.50 3.08
CA GLY A 312 12.93 10.32 3.49
C GLY A 312 12.60 11.42 4.49
N PHE A 313 11.50 11.32 5.24
CA PHE A 313 11.22 12.23 6.35
C PHE A 313 12.11 11.96 7.56
N ASP A 314 12.51 13.00 8.31
CA ASP A 314 13.18 12.83 9.60
C ASP A 314 12.13 12.55 10.69
N LEU A 315 12.02 11.28 11.11
CA LEU A 315 10.98 10.84 12.02
C LEU A 315 11.47 10.74 13.47
N ARG A 316 10.71 11.34 14.39
CA ARG A 316 10.86 11.20 15.84
C ARG A 316 9.63 10.50 16.42
N PRO A 317 9.67 9.18 16.68
CA PRO A 317 8.51 8.47 17.22
C PRO A 317 8.09 9.00 18.60
N VAL A 318 6.80 9.29 18.76
CA VAL A 318 6.20 9.76 20.02
C VAL A 318 4.95 8.94 20.37
N SER A 319 4.59 8.98 21.64
CA SER A 319 3.36 8.40 22.21
C SER A 319 3.03 9.15 23.50
N THR A 320 1.85 8.92 24.08
CA THR A 320 1.52 9.49 25.40
C THR A 320 2.63 9.21 26.42
N TRP A 321 3.19 7.99 26.42
CA TRP A 321 4.26 7.61 27.34
C TRP A 321 5.56 8.37 27.08
N VAL A 322 5.96 8.51 25.81
CA VAL A 322 7.19 9.24 25.45
C VAL A 322 7.06 10.72 25.81
N LEU A 323 5.91 11.34 25.57
CA LEU A 323 5.68 12.75 25.90
C LEU A 323 5.72 12.97 27.43
N ASN A 324 5.03 12.12 28.20
CA ASN A 324 5.07 12.17 29.68
C ASN A 324 6.47 11.86 30.26
N ALA A 325 7.36 11.24 29.50
CA ALA A 325 8.75 11.02 29.91
C ALA A 325 9.66 12.25 29.70
N GLY A 326 9.16 13.33 29.09
CA GLY A 326 9.91 14.56 28.78
C GLY A 326 10.50 14.56 27.38
N PHE A 327 9.65 14.67 26.36
CA PHE A 327 10.06 14.76 24.96
C PHE A 327 10.59 16.16 24.60
N ASP A 328 11.68 16.22 23.84
CA ASP A 328 12.25 17.47 23.35
C ASP A 328 11.63 17.88 22.01
N TRP A 329 10.81 18.92 22.05
CA TRP A 329 10.15 19.51 20.88
C TRP A 329 11.08 20.40 20.03
N SER A 330 12.32 20.63 20.45
CA SER A 330 13.23 21.51 19.71
C SER A 330 13.53 20.98 18.29
N GLY A 331 13.30 21.85 17.30
CA GLY A 331 13.48 21.53 15.89
C GLY A 331 12.48 20.52 15.33
N VAL A 332 11.31 20.33 15.97
CA VAL A 332 10.18 19.60 15.37
C VAL A 332 9.33 20.60 14.58
N ASP A 333 8.97 20.24 13.34
CA ASP A 333 8.14 21.09 12.47
C ASP A 333 6.68 20.64 12.47
N VAL A 334 6.47 19.32 12.48
CA VAL A 334 5.14 18.71 12.34
C VAL A 334 4.91 17.62 13.37
N LEU A 335 3.71 17.58 13.95
CA LEU A 335 3.21 16.43 14.71
C LEU A 335 2.24 15.61 13.84
N TYR A 336 2.54 14.33 13.66
CA TYR A 336 1.66 13.36 13.01
C TYR A 336 0.95 12.49 14.05
N VAL A 337 -0.39 12.43 14.02
CA VAL A 337 -1.21 11.71 15.00
C VAL A 337 -2.23 10.79 14.33
N SER A 338 -1.99 9.48 14.39
CA SER A 338 -2.92 8.45 13.90
C SER A 338 -3.11 7.29 14.90
N SER A 339 -2.19 7.11 15.85
CA SER A 339 -2.24 6.08 16.89
C SER A 339 -1.38 6.47 18.10
N GLY A 340 -1.46 5.73 19.20
CA GLY A 340 -0.48 5.82 20.31
C GLY A 340 -0.47 7.10 21.16
N LEU A 341 -1.16 8.17 20.76
CA LEU A 341 -1.28 9.42 21.50
C LEU A 341 -2.73 9.69 21.95
N VAL A 342 -2.88 9.96 23.24
CA VAL A 342 -4.13 10.36 23.90
C VAL A 342 -3.83 11.66 24.65
N TYR A 343 -4.30 12.79 24.11
CA TYR A 343 -4.04 14.10 24.69
C TYR A 343 -4.58 14.22 26.12
N ALA A 344 -5.76 13.65 26.38
CA ALA A 344 -6.37 13.64 27.72
C ALA A 344 -5.52 12.94 28.79
N ASP A 345 -4.65 12.00 28.41
CA ASP A 345 -3.80 11.22 29.32
C ASP A 345 -2.40 11.85 29.54
N LEU A 346 -2.13 12.99 28.91
CA LEU A 346 -0.90 13.74 29.15
C LEU A 346 -0.91 14.37 30.54
N ASP A 347 0.22 14.27 31.22
CA ASP A 347 0.45 15.00 32.46
C ASP A 347 0.53 16.52 32.20
N ALA A 348 0.54 17.31 33.27
CA ALA A 348 0.49 18.75 33.16
C ALA A 348 1.69 19.36 32.42
N HIS A 349 2.87 18.74 32.51
CA HIS A 349 4.08 19.25 31.86
C HIS A 349 4.09 18.90 30.38
N ALA A 350 3.88 17.63 30.05
CA ALA A 350 3.84 17.17 28.66
C ALA A 350 2.72 17.84 27.86
N ARG A 351 1.58 18.12 28.51
CA ARG A 351 0.50 18.88 27.91
C ARG A 351 0.88 20.32 27.63
N ALA A 352 1.50 21.00 28.59
CA ALA A 352 1.94 22.38 28.40
C ALA A 352 2.99 22.51 27.28
N ASP A 353 3.92 21.56 27.19
CA ASP A 353 4.94 21.53 26.12
C ASP A 353 4.31 21.27 24.75
N LEU A 354 3.36 20.33 24.68
CA LEU A 354 2.60 20.08 23.46
C LEU A 354 1.78 21.32 23.06
N ASP A 355 1.02 21.92 23.97
CA ASP A 355 0.23 23.12 23.69
C ASP A 355 1.09 24.28 23.18
N ALA A 356 2.31 24.43 23.72
CA ALA A 356 3.28 25.40 23.23
C ALA A 356 3.71 25.11 21.78
N PHE A 357 3.97 23.84 21.43
CA PHE A 357 4.24 23.44 20.05
C PHE A 357 3.03 23.73 19.14
N LEU A 358 1.80 23.40 19.57
CA LEU A 358 0.59 23.54 18.76
C LEU A 358 0.23 25.00 18.42
N ALA A 359 0.75 25.98 19.15
CA ALA A 359 0.56 27.40 18.84
C ALA A 359 1.24 27.82 17.52
N GLU A 360 2.31 27.16 17.12
CA GLU A 360 3.14 27.56 15.97
C GLU A 360 3.39 26.43 14.97
N GLY A 361 3.42 25.18 15.44
CA GLY A 361 3.72 23.98 14.66
C GLY A 361 2.58 23.51 13.75
N GLY A 362 2.94 22.65 12.81
CA GLY A 362 1.97 21.96 11.94
C GLY A 362 1.49 20.64 12.54
N VAL A 363 0.26 20.23 12.25
CA VAL A 363 -0.24 18.91 12.64
C VAL A 363 -0.98 18.22 11.50
N VAL A 364 -0.69 16.93 11.36
CA VAL A 364 -1.40 16.00 10.50
C VAL A 364 -2.07 14.94 11.37
N ALA A 365 -3.39 14.99 11.45
CA ALA A 365 -4.21 14.06 12.21
C ALA A 365 -4.92 13.07 11.27
N ARG A 366 -5.02 11.79 11.66
CA ARG A 366 -5.68 10.78 10.84
C ARG A 366 -6.54 9.81 11.65
N GLY A 367 -7.67 9.42 11.06
CA GLY A 367 -8.57 8.39 11.58
C GLY A 367 -9.27 8.79 12.88
N VAL A 368 -9.81 7.78 13.57
CA VAL A 368 -10.47 7.95 14.86
C VAL A 368 -9.54 8.59 15.90
N THR A 369 -8.26 8.17 15.95
CA THR A 369 -7.29 8.73 16.91
C THR A 369 -7.02 10.21 16.64
N GLY A 370 -6.78 10.57 15.38
CA GLY A 370 -6.54 11.95 14.98
C GLY A 370 -7.74 12.86 15.22
N ALA A 371 -8.95 12.39 14.93
CA ALA A 371 -10.16 13.17 15.22
C ALA A 371 -10.43 13.33 16.72
N ARG A 372 -10.16 12.30 17.53
CA ARG A 372 -10.19 12.43 19.00
C ARG A 372 -9.16 13.43 19.48
N PHE A 373 -7.94 13.40 18.92
CA PHE A 373 -6.91 14.38 19.25
C PHE A 373 -7.35 15.81 18.89
N ASN A 374 -7.92 16.01 17.69
CA ASN A 374 -8.52 17.26 17.25
C ASN A 374 -9.53 17.82 18.25
N GLU A 375 -10.46 16.99 18.71
CA GLU A 375 -11.48 17.37 19.71
C GLU A 375 -10.85 17.70 21.07
N GLN A 376 -9.95 16.83 21.57
CA GLN A 376 -9.35 16.98 22.90
C GLN A 376 -8.42 18.19 23.01
N ALA A 377 -7.70 18.53 21.94
CA ALA A 377 -6.81 19.68 21.88
C ALA A 377 -7.50 20.96 21.36
N GLY A 378 -8.77 20.88 20.92
CA GLY A 378 -9.57 22.04 20.52
C GLY A 378 -9.06 22.73 19.25
N LEU A 379 -8.81 21.95 18.19
CA LEU A 379 -8.02 22.38 17.03
C LEU A 379 -8.90 22.92 15.89
N LEU A 380 -9.57 22.03 15.16
CA LEU A 380 -10.54 22.39 14.12
C LEU A 380 -11.97 22.10 14.60
N ASP A 381 -12.89 22.99 14.27
CA ASP A 381 -14.32 22.77 14.49
C ASP A 381 -14.87 21.88 13.38
N ALA A 382 -14.78 20.57 13.60
CA ALA A 382 -15.26 19.56 12.66
C ALA A 382 -15.68 18.30 13.43
N THR A 383 -16.88 17.79 13.13
CA THR A 383 -17.40 16.58 13.77
C THR A 383 -17.14 15.36 12.91
N ARG A 384 -16.39 14.37 13.43
CA ARG A 384 -16.17 13.11 12.71
C ARG A 384 -17.36 12.15 12.87
N ARG A 385 -17.85 11.63 11.75
CA ARG A 385 -18.77 10.49 11.65
C ARG A 385 -17.99 9.25 11.20
N SER A 386 -18.54 8.07 11.49
CA SER A 386 -17.92 6.79 11.16
C SER A 386 -18.92 5.88 10.45
N ALA A 387 -18.44 5.14 9.47
CA ALA A 387 -19.04 3.90 9.03
C ALA A 387 -18.75 2.77 10.04
N ARG A 388 -19.28 1.58 9.72
CA ARG A 388 -18.92 0.35 10.41
C ARG A 388 -17.42 0.06 10.31
N SER A 389 -16.86 -0.59 11.33
CA SER A 389 -15.43 -0.91 11.36
C SER A 389 -15.01 -1.98 10.35
N ASP A 390 -15.97 -2.78 9.86
CA ASP A 390 -15.77 -3.83 8.85
C ASP A 390 -15.93 -3.34 7.41
N ALA A 391 -16.44 -2.12 7.21
CA ALA A 391 -16.50 -1.51 5.88
C ALA A 391 -15.09 -1.15 5.40
N ASN A 392 -14.77 -1.49 4.16
CA ASN A 392 -13.52 -1.13 3.51
C ASN A 392 -13.61 -1.27 1.98
N GLY A 393 -12.79 -0.55 1.24
CA GLY A 393 -12.79 -0.63 -0.22
C GLY A 393 -12.14 0.56 -0.91
N VAL A 394 -12.16 0.50 -2.25
CA VAL A 394 -11.73 1.60 -3.13
C VAL A 394 -12.90 2.54 -3.33
N VAL A 395 -12.69 3.83 -3.04
CA VAL A 395 -13.70 4.88 -3.16
C VAL A 395 -13.31 5.91 -4.20
N ARG A 396 -14.30 6.56 -4.82
CA ARG A 396 -14.11 7.77 -5.62
C ARG A 396 -14.09 8.98 -4.70
N VAL A 397 -13.12 9.86 -4.94
CA VAL A 397 -12.95 11.09 -4.17
C VAL A 397 -12.78 12.29 -5.10
N ASN A 398 -13.30 13.42 -4.67
CA ASN A 398 -13.16 14.68 -5.36
C ASN A 398 -12.18 15.57 -4.60
N GLU A 399 -11.38 16.29 -5.36
CA GLU A 399 -10.54 17.38 -4.86
C GLU A 399 -11.43 18.49 -4.29
N GLY A 400 -11.00 19.06 -3.17
CA GLY A 400 -11.66 20.19 -2.52
C GLY A 400 -11.08 21.54 -2.98
N GLU A 401 -11.51 22.61 -2.31
CA GLU A 401 -11.03 23.98 -2.57
C GLU A 401 -9.97 24.44 -1.54
N GLY A 402 -9.46 23.51 -0.74
CA GLY A 402 -8.47 23.80 0.29
C GLY A 402 -7.04 24.00 -0.26
N VAL A 403 -6.07 23.90 0.63
CA VAL A 403 -4.65 24.15 0.32
C VAL A 403 -3.94 22.92 -0.25
N LEU A 404 -4.54 21.74 -0.17
CA LEU A 404 -4.02 20.51 -0.72
C LEU A 404 -4.58 20.31 -2.14
N ALA A 405 -3.70 20.41 -3.13
CA ALA A 405 -4.04 20.06 -4.50
C ALA A 405 -3.75 18.57 -4.79
N GLY A 406 -4.45 18.00 -5.76
CA GLY A 406 -4.23 16.62 -6.25
C GLY A 406 -4.84 15.52 -5.38
N THR A 407 -5.78 15.84 -4.49
CA THR A 407 -6.45 14.89 -3.57
C THR A 407 -7.63 14.13 -4.20
N GLY A 408 -7.92 14.34 -5.49
CA GLY A 408 -9.03 13.70 -6.21
C GLY A 408 -8.70 12.33 -6.80
N GLY A 409 -9.71 11.68 -7.38
CA GLY A 409 -9.58 10.41 -8.09
C GLY A 409 -10.08 9.23 -7.24
N HIS A 410 -9.16 8.43 -6.71
CA HIS A 410 -9.47 7.22 -5.97
C HIS A 410 -8.63 7.09 -4.70
N ALA A 411 -9.23 6.53 -3.65
CA ALA A 411 -8.54 6.23 -2.40
C ALA A 411 -9.01 4.87 -1.86
N PHE A 412 -8.16 4.21 -1.06
CA PHE A 412 -8.62 3.09 -0.25
C PHE A 412 -9.11 3.57 1.10
N VAL A 413 -10.20 3.01 1.62
CA VAL A 413 -10.71 3.27 2.98
C VAL A 413 -10.86 1.97 3.76
N TYR A 414 -10.55 2.00 5.06
CA TYR A 414 -10.88 0.94 6.01
C TYR A 414 -11.48 1.56 7.27
N GLY A 415 -12.65 1.10 7.69
CA GLY A 415 -13.50 1.80 8.66
C GLY A 415 -13.70 3.27 8.25
N PRO A 416 -14.38 3.53 7.12
CA PRO A 416 -14.55 4.88 6.57
C PRO A 416 -15.05 5.86 7.62
N GLY A 417 -14.64 7.12 7.46
CA GLY A 417 -15.18 8.24 8.22
C GLY A 417 -15.26 9.46 7.34
N TRP A 418 -16.05 10.44 7.78
CA TRP A 418 -16.19 11.75 7.15
C TRP A 418 -16.39 12.82 8.21
N PHE A 419 -16.17 14.08 7.84
CA PHE A 419 -16.43 15.23 8.69
C PHE A 419 -17.75 15.89 8.30
N THR A 420 -18.52 16.25 9.32
CA THR A 420 -19.73 17.08 9.25
C THR A 420 -19.55 18.31 10.14
N ASP A 421 -20.51 19.23 10.09
CA ASP A 421 -20.59 20.36 11.02
C ASP A 421 -19.28 21.19 10.99
N LEU A 422 -18.79 21.53 9.80
CA LEU A 422 -17.54 22.26 9.61
C LEU A 422 -17.74 23.73 10.01
N GLY A 423 -16.93 24.20 10.97
CA GLY A 423 -16.93 25.57 11.44
C GLY A 423 -16.18 26.53 10.52
N ASP A 424 -16.25 27.82 10.86
CA ASP A 424 -15.58 28.88 10.11
C ASP A 424 -14.05 28.65 10.07
N GLY A 425 -13.45 28.73 8.88
CA GLY A 425 -12.01 28.54 8.68
C GLY A 425 -11.56 27.09 8.47
N VAL A 426 -12.51 26.13 8.45
CA VAL A 426 -12.24 24.75 8.03
C VAL A 426 -12.49 24.62 6.53
N ALA A 427 -11.45 24.27 5.77
CA ALA A 427 -11.52 23.99 4.35
C ALA A 427 -11.70 22.50 4.08
N VAL A 428 -12.48 22.15 3.06
CA VAL A 428 -12.56 20.79 2.54
C VAL A 428 -11.42 20.58 1.56
N GLU A 429 -10.56 19.60 1.84
CA GLU A 429 -9.44 19.23 0.97
C GLU A 429 -9.80 18.07 0.05
N GLN A 430 -10.65 17.17 0.52
CA GLN A 430 -11.09 15.99 -0.23
C GLN A 430 -12.48 15.61 0.23
N SER A 431 -13.37 15.26 -0.70
CA SER A 431 -14.71 14.74 -0.40
C SER A 431 -14.94 13.39 -1.07
N TYR A 432 -15.83 12.56 -0.53
CA TYR A 432 -16.30 11.38 -1.27
C TYR A 432 -17.16 11.83 -2.46
N ALA A 433 -17.15 11.06 -3.55
CA ALA A 433 -18.02 11.33 -4.69
C ALA A 433 -19.50 11.38 -4.27
N GLN A 434 -20.25 12.27 -4.90
CA GLN A 434 -21.68 12.44 -4.62
C GLN A 434 -22.52 11.24 -5.07
N GLU A 435 -22.08 10.57 -6.14
CA GLU A 435 -22.73 9.40 -6.70
C GLU A 435 -21.79 8.20 -6.63
N SER A 436 -22.30 7.05 -6.19
CA SER A 436 -21.57 5.79 -6.11
C SER A 436 -20.15 5.92 -5.54
N PRO A 437 -20.03 6.38 -4.27
CA PRO A 437 -18.74 6.66 -3.66
C PRO A 437 -17.86 5.41 -3.55
N LEU A 438 -18.43 4.20 -3.42
CA LEU A 438 -17.69 2.95 -3.46
C LEU A 438 -17.54 2.46 -4.92
N VAL A 439 -16.31 2.16 -5.32
CA VAL A 439 -16.00 1.49 -6.59
C VAL A 439 -15.97 -0.01 -6.39
N ALA A 440 -15.21 -0.46 -5.39
CA ALA A 440 -15.03 -1.86 -5.07
C ALA A 440 -14.83 -2.08 -3.58
N GLY A 441 -15.33 -3.20 -3.07
CA GLY A 441 -15.23 -3.60 -1.68
C GLY A 441 -16.58 -3.66 -0.99
N HIS A 442 -16.59 -3.44 0.32
CA HIS A 442 -17.75 -3.63 1.18
C HIS A 442 -18.01 -2.39 2.03
N TRP A 443 -19.20 -1.80 1.91
CA TRP A 443 -19.64 -0.70 2.75
C TRP A 443 -21.16 -0.71 2.89
N ARG A 444 -21.63 -1.35 3.96
CA ARG A 444 -23.04 -1.34 4.37
C ARG A 444 -23.32 -0.31 5.45
N SER A 445 -24.57 0.14 5.52
CA SER A 445 -25.08 0.82 6.70
C SER A 445 -25.25 -0.14 7.89
N ASP A 446 -25.32 0.43 9.08
CA ASP A 446 -25.77 -0.22 10.30
C ASP A 446 -27.24 -0.63 10.21
N GLN A 447 -27.69 -1.45 11.15
CA GLN A 447 -29.08 -1.93 11.22
C GLN A 447 -30.11 -0.79 11.34
N ASN A 448 -29.69 0.38 11.84
CA ASN A 448 -30.53 1.58 11.93
C ASN A 448 -30.52 2.44 10.66
N GLY A 449 -29.82 2.00 9.60
CA GLY A 449 -29.69 2.69 8.32
C GLY A 449 -28.58 3.74 8.25
N ALA A 450 -27.87 4.02 9.36
CA ALA A 450 -26.79 5.01 9.39
C ALA A 450 -25.43 4.41 9.01
N GLY A 451 -24.43 5.25 8.76
CA GLY A 451 -23.05 4.79 8.55
C GLY A 451 -22.77 4.26 7.14
N GLY A 452 -23.74 4.35 6.22
CA GLY A 452 -23.66 3.78 4.87
C GLY A 452 -23.03 4.73 3.85
N GLN A 453 -22.84 4.21 2.63
CA GLN A 453 -22.32 4.98 1.50
C GLN A 453 -23.10 6.28 1.23
N SER A 454 -24.43 6.24 1.38
CA SER A 454 -25.31 7.39 1.19
C SER A 454 -25.07 8.52 2.18
N ASP A 455 -24.67 8.20 3.41
CA ASP A 455 -24.39 9.20 4.45
C ASP A 455 -23.05 9.89 4.23
N ALA A 456 -22.10 9.20 3.58
CA ALA A 456 -20.78 9.72 3.26
C ALA A 456 -20.72 10.45 1.91
N ALA A 457 -21.67 10.21 1.00
CA ALA A 457 -21.70 10.81 -0.32
C ALA A 457 -21.63 12.35 -0.27
N GLY A 458 -20.63 12.93 -0.95
CA GLY A 458 -20.37 14.37 -0.95
C GLY A 458 -19.76 14.93 0.35
N GLN A 459 -19.58 14.12 1.40
CA GLN A 459 -19.03 14.57 2.67
C GLN A 459 -17.50 14.65 2.63
N ALA A 460 -16.95 15.53 3.47
CA ALA A 460 -15.51 15.75 3.57
C ALA A 460 -14.82 14.52 4.17
N SER A 461 -13.83 13.99 3.46
CA SER A 461 -12.96 12.91 3.90
C SER A 461 -11.61 13.41 4.42
N VAL A 462 -11.18 14.59 3.96
CA VAL A 462 -10.01 15.34 4.46
C VAL A 462 -10.40 16.80 4.59
N VAL A 463 -10.05 17.41 5.72
CA VAL A 463 -10.25 18.83 6.00
C VAL A 463 -8.95 19.46 6.47
N SER A 464 -8.81 20.77 6.31
CA SER A 464 -7.70 21.54 6.85
C SER A 464 -8.18 22.84 7.47
N GLY A 465 -7.29 23.51 8.19
CA GLY A 465 -7.56 24.85 8.70
C GLY A 465 -6.40 25.40 9.52
N VAL A 466 -6.60 26.60 10.02
CA VAL A 466 -5.71 27.23 11.01
C VAL A 466 -6.47 27.26 12.33
N ALA A 467 -5.94 26.63 13.37
CA ALA A 467 -6.59 26.67 14.67
C ALA A 467 -6.56 28.10 15.21
N GLY A 468 -7.50 28.44 16.11
CA GLY A 468 -7.55 29.76 16.75
C GLY A 468 -6.26 30.16 17.49
N GLN A 469 -5.36 29.19 17.73
CA GLN A 469 -4.05 29.39 18.37
C GLN A 469 -2.91 29.70 17.38
N GLY A 470 -3.11 29.57 16.06
CA GLY A 470 -2.14 29.97 15.02
C GLY A 470 -1.50 28.84 14.21
N GLY A 471 -1.46 27.61 14.73
CA GLY A 471 -0.93 26.44 14.03
C GLY A 471 -1.74 26.07 12.77
N ARG A 472 -1.12 25.35 11.83
CA ARG A 472 -1.77 24.79 10.63
C ARG A 472 -2.10 23.32 10.83
N TRP A 473 -3.28 22.91 10.37
CA TRP A 473 -3.84 21.61 10.69
C TRP A 473 -4.44 20.96 9.46
N CYS A 474 -4.20 19.67 9.30
CA CYS A 474 -4.88 18.82 8.34
C CYS A 474 -5.37 17.57 9.05
N CYS A 475 -6.62 17.18 8.81
CA CYS A 475 -7.25 16.01 9.42
C CYS A 475 -7.89 15.13 8.36
N SER A 476 -7.53 13.84 8.33
CA SER A 476 -8.12 12.82 7.47
C SER A 476 -9.06 11.92 8.28
N ALA A 477 -10.30 11.75 7.83
CA ALA A 477 -11.31 10.99 8.56
C ALA A 477 -11.16 9.45 8.49
N PRO A 478 -10.75 8.83 7.38
CA PRO A 478 -10.57 7.38 7.30
C PRO A 478 -9.48 6.85 8.24
N ASN A 479 -9.66 5.65 8.81
CA ASN A 479 -8.62 5.03 9.66
C ASN A 479 -7.41 4.58 8.83
N ARG A 480 -7.67 4.00 7.65
CA ARG A 480 -6.68 3.80 6.59
C ARG A 480 -7.11 4.55 5.36
N SER A 481 -6.22 5.41 4.87
CA SER A 481 -6.33 6.07 3.58
C SER A 481 -4.97 5.94 2.88
N SER A 482 -5.00 5.43 1.66
CA SER A 482 -3.86 5.49 0.75
C SER A 482 -4.39 5.92 -0.61
N ALA A 483 -4.10 7.16 -1.00
CA ALA A 483 -3.74 7.41 -2.38
C ALA A 483 -2.24 7.10 -2.44
N THR A 484 -1.82 6.29 -3.41
CA THR A 484 -0.40 6.01 -3.69
C THR A 484 0.40 5.45 -2.50
N THR A 485 0.23 4.16 -2.21
CA THR A 485 1.25 3.16 -1.73
C THR A 485 0.69 2.21 -0.64
N PRO A 486 0.34 0.97 -0.99
CA PRO A 486 0.39 -0.17 -0.10
C PRO A 486 1.61 -1.02 -0.45
N ARG A 487 2.63 -1.00 0.41
CA ARG A 487 3.60 -2.11 0.48
C ARG A 487 3.69 -2.57 1.92
N ALA A 488 2.60 -3.11 2.46
CA ALA A 488 2.62 -3.74 3.78
C ALA A 488 1.45 -4.71 3.98
N SER A 489 1.62 -5.96 3.54
CA SER A 489 0.95 -7.12 4.15
C SER A 489 1.70 -8.42 3.83
N SER A 490 2.93 -8.53 4.31
CA SER A 490 3.48 -9.85 4.62
C SER A 490 4.17 -9.81 5.98
N GLY A 491 3.50 -10.37 6.97
CA GLY A 491 3.99 -10.44 8.34
C GLY A 491 5.23 -11.31 8.44
N ARG A 492 6.36 -10.70 8.75
CA ARG A 492 7.42 -11.35 9.54
C ARG A 492 7.76 -10.46 10.72
N SER A 493 7.35 -10.94 11.89
CA SER A 493 7.65 -10.37 13.21
C SER A 493 9.16 -10.11 13.38
N PRO A 494 9.61 -8.87 13.68
CA PRO A 494 10.98 -8.62 14.11
C PRO A 494 11.12 -9.05 15.58
N ARG A 495 11.98 -10.04 15.84
CA ARG A 495 12.39 -10.39 17.21
C ARG A 495 13.15 -9.21 17.83
N PRO A 496 12.86 -8.83 19.09
CA PRO A 496 13.58 -7.74 19.75
C PRO A 496 15.04 -8.15 20.06
N CYS A 497 15.99 -7.36 19.57
CA CYS A 497 17.38 -7.41 19.99
C CYS A 497 17.53 -6.65 21.32
N THR A 498 17.56 -7.35 22.45
CA THR A 498 17.99 -6.78 23.73
C THR A 498 19.45 -7.12 23.99
N GLY A 499 20.32 -6.13 23.83
CA GLY A 499 21.70 -6.16 24.27
C GLY A 499 21.81 -5.66 25.71
N ALA A 500 22.14 -6.54 26.66
CA ALA A 500 22.64 -6.16 27.97
C ALA A 500 23.82 -7.05 28.37
N ARG A 501 24.95 -6.43 28.74
CA ARG A 501 26.19 -7.09 29.13
C ARG A 501 26.26 -7.39 30.64
N ARG A 502 26.58 -8.67 30.95
CA ARG A 502 27.43 -9.23 32.05
C ARG A 502 26.89 -9.25 33.50
N PRO A 503 27.39 -10.15 34.40
CA PRO A 503 28.65 -10.92 34.38
C PRO A 503 28.58 -12.44 34.68
N ARG A 504 29.76 -13.08 34.59
CA ARG A 504 30.09 -14.51 34.80
C ARG A 504 29.79 -15.02 36.22
N SER A 505 29.27 -16.24 36.34
CA SER A 505 29.73 -17.24 37.34
C SER A 505 29.32 -18.65 36.91
N ALA A 506 30.03 -19.66 37.44
CA ALA A 506 30.19 -20.99 36.88
C ALA A 506 29.34 -22.08 37.56
N SER A 507 28.92 -23.10 36.81
CA SER A 507 28.92 -24.55 37.15
C SER A 507 28.05 -25.33 36.12
N GLY A 508 28.61 -26.36 35.49
CA GLY A 508 27.88 -27.26 34.54
C GLY A 508 27.24 -28.47 35.23
N PRO A 509 27.05 -29.63 34.56
CA PRO A 509 27.00 -29.92 33.13
C PRO A 509 25.87 -30.92 32.71
N ALA A 510 25.90 -31.36 31.44
CA ALA A 510 25.24 -32.51 30.77
C ALA A 510 24.07 -32.13 29.85
N GLY A 511 24.30 -32.00 28.53
CA GLY A 511 24.23 -33.10 27.54
C GLY A 511 23.21 -32.64 26.49
N TRP A 512 23.56 -32.42 25.22
CA TRP A 512 23.51 -33.43 24.17
C TRP A 512 24.28 -32.91 22.94
N ARG A 513 25.00 -33.82 22.27
CA ARG A 513 25.73 -33.59 21.01
C ARG A 513 24.83 -33.92 19.83
N ALA A 514 24.81 -33.07 18.80
CA ALA A 514 24.55 -33.47 17.42
C ALA A 514 25.54 -32.74 16.52
N ALA A 515 26.25 -33.51 15.71
CA ALA A 515 27.39 -33.09 14.91
C ALA A 515 26.96 -32.39 13.62
N GLY A 516 27.56 -31.24 13.34
CA GLY A 516 27.60 -30.64 12.01
C GLY A 516 28.86 -31.11 11.26
N ALA A 517 28.70 -31.46 9.97
CA ALA A 517 29.80 -31.67 9.04
C ALA A 517 29.80 -30.57 7.96
N PRO A 518 30.97 -30.04 7.55
CA PRO A 518 31.07 -28.84 6.71
C PRO A 518 31.22 -29.17 5.22
N ILE A 519 30.63 -28.33 4.35
CA ILE A 519 30.81 -28.39 2.89
C ILE A 519 32.07 -27.60 2.52
N GLY A 520 33.14 -28.33 2.18
CA GLY A 520 34.38 -27.80 1.63
C GLY A 520 34.34 -27.76 0.10
N ARG A 521 34.64 -26.57 -0.45
CA ARG A 521 34.85 -26.32 -1.89
C ARG A 521 36.09 -27.08 -2.39
N THR A 522 35.97 -27.80 -3.50
CA THR A 522 37.12 -28.24 -4.31
C THR A 522 36.94 -27.78 -5.75
N ARG A 523 37.90 -26.95 -6.20
CA ARG A 523 38.18 -26.64 -7.61
C ARG A 523 39.31 -27.57 -8.06
N SER A 524 39.15 -28.20 -9.22
CA SER A 524 40.26 -28.82 -9.94
C SER A 524 40.00 -28.73 -11.45
N ALA A 525 40.83 -27.93 -12.11
CA ALA A 525 40.99 -27.90 -13.57
C ALA A 525 42.10 -28.88 -13.98
N PRO A 526 42.11 -29.42 -15.21
CA PRO A 526 43.30 -30.06 -15.77
C PRO A 526 44.06 -29.12 -16.71
N SER A 527 45.38 -29.21 -16.59
CA SER A 527 46.41 -28.51 -17.35
C SER A 527 46.70 -29.13 -18.71
N ARG A 528 47.22 -28.26 -19.59
CA ARG A 528 47.71 -28.46 -20.97
C ARG A 528 48.71 -29.62 -21.15
N GLY A 529 48.61 -30.29 -22.31
CA GLY A 529 49.68 -31.07 -22.95
C GLY A 529 49.82 -30.65 -24.42
N ARG A 530 51.05 -30.34 -24.84
CA ARG A 530 51.45 -29.90 -26.18
C ARG A 530 51.54 -31.06 -27.17
N GLY A 531 51.33 -30.80 -28.47
CA GLY A 531 51.76 -31.71 -29.55
C GLY A 531 51.38 -31.20 -30.95
N SER A 532 52.39 -30.80 -31.70
CA SER A 532 52.40 -30.25 -33.08
C SER A 532 51.95 -31.24 -34.18
N GLY A 533 51.37 -30.75 -35.28
CA GLY A 533 51.20 -31.54 -36.50
C GLY A 533 50.40 -30.90 -37.63
N VAL A 534 51.10 -30.24 -38.54
CA VAL A 534 50.70 -29.70 -39.85
C VAL A 534 49.96 -30.71 -40.75
N ARG A 535 48.88 -30.31 -41.48
CA ARG A 535 48.73 -30.21 -42.97
C ARG A 535 47.27 -30.30 -43.49
N SER A 536 46.95 -29.39 -44.42
CA SER A 536 46.06 -29.48 -45.61
C SER A 536 44.56 -29.87 -45.47
N GLY A 537 43.67 -28.97 -45.94
CA GLY A 537 42.28 -29.30 -46.35
C GLY A 537 42.20 -29.96 -47.73
N PRO A 538 41.12 -29.84 -48.52
CA PRO A 538 39.70 -29.56 -48.20
C PRO A 538 38.72 -30.57 -48.85
N ARG A 539 37.41 -30.28 -48.72
CA ARG A 539 36.24 -30.71 -49.53
C ARG A 539 35.38 -31.85 -48.98
N GLY A 540 34.07 -31.58 -48.99
CA GLY A 540 32.96 -32.47 -48.64
C GLY A 540 31.83 -31.65 -48.10
#